data_AF-A0A920KFZ5-F1
#
_entry.id   AF-A0A920KFZ5-F1
#
_cell.length_a   1.000
_cell.length_b   1.000
_cell.length_c   1.000
_cell.angle_alpha   90.00
_cell.angle_beta   90.00
_cell.angle_gamma   90.00
#
_symmetry.space_group_name_H-M   'P 1'
#
loop_
_entity.id
_entity.type
_entity.pdbx_description
1 polymer ?
#
loop_
_entity_poly.entity_id
_entity_poly.type
_entity_poly.pdbx_seq_one_letter_code
_entity_poly.pdbx_strand_id
1 'polypeptide(L)' 'MWIAFEVFNLLDISNTTNYTWINDVSGRKYSVPSFLTSRRLNLKLVARF' A
#
# COMPACT_ATOMS: atom_id res chain seq x y z
N MET A 1 -27.95 10.78 2.56
CA MET A 1 -26.54 11.10 2.26
C MET A 1 -25.74 11.01 3.55
N TRP A 2 -24.53 10.44 3.52
CA TRP A 2 -23.63 10.34 4.68
C TRP A 2 -22.18 10.63 4.30
N ILE A 3 -21.40 11.03 5.29
CA ILE A 3 -19.96 11.28 5.22
C ILE A 3 -19.27 10.32 6.18
N ALA A 4 -18.17 9.70 5.75
CA ALA A 4 -17.29 8.94 6.64
C ALA A 4 -15.82 9.35 6.44
N PHE A 5 -15.07 9.21 7.51
CA PHE A 5 -13.63 9.40 7.53
C PHE A 5 -12.97 8.10 7.99
N GLU A 6 -12.00 7.62 7.22
CA GLU A 6 -11.29 6.36 7.45
C GLU A 6 -9.79 6.62 7.49
N VAL A 7 -9.10 5.99 8.44
CA VAL A 7 -7.64 6.03 8.56
C VAL A 7 -7.08 4.64 8.31
N PHE A 8 -6.39 4.46 7.19
CA PHE A 8 -5.67 3.24 6.86
C PHE A 8 -4.26 3.30 7.42
N ASN A 9 -3.80 2.19 7.99
CA ASN A 9 -2.48 2.06 8.64
C ASN A 9 -2.24 3.14 9.73
N LEU A 10 -3.06 3.11 10.79
CA LEU A 10 -3.02 4.08 11.90
C LEU A 10 -1.65 4.15 12.60
N LEU A 11 -1.00 2.99 12.76
CA LEU A 11 0.30 2.84 13.42
C LEU A 11 1.48 3.12 12.48
N ASP A 12 1.22 3.35 11.18
CA ASP A 12 2.19 3.61 10.13
C ASP A 12 3.32 2.56 10.04
N ILE A 13 2.96 1.28 10.21
CA ILE A 13 3.93 0.18 10.20
C ILE A 13 4.24 -0.22 8.75
N SER A 14 5.52 -0.28 8.42
CA SER A 14 6.03 -0.68 7.10
C SER A 14 6.34 -2.19 7.05
N ASN A 15 5.33 -3.00 6.79
CA ASN A 15 5.50 -4.43 6.55
C ASN A 15 5.92 -4.71 5.10
N THR A 16 6.99 -5.48 4.88
CA THR A 16 7.34 -6.03 3.56
C THR A 16 6.49 -7.27 3.28
N THR A 17 5.64 -7.22 2.24
CA THR A 17 4.73 -8.33 1.89
C THR A 17 5.31 -9.30 0.89
N ASN A 18 6.11 -8.79 -0.05
CA ASN A 18 6.64 -9.61 -1.13
C ASN A 18 8.00 -9.10 -1.57
N TYR A 19 8.75 -9.95 -2.26
CA TYR A 19 10.00 -9.60 -2.92
C TYR A 19 9.86 -9.89 -4.42
N THR A 20 10.04 -8.87 -5.24
CA THR A 20 10.13 -9.05 -6.69
C THR A 20 11.56 -9.40 -7.05
N TRP A 21 11.74 -10.57 -7.65
CA TRP A 21 13.04 -11.02 -8.13
C TRP A 21 13.24 -10.55 -9.56
N ILE A 22 14.21 -9.67 -9.76
CA ILE A 22 14.58 -9.15 -11.08
C ILE A 22 15.93 -9.74 -11.44
N ASN A 23 16.02 -10.33 -12.63
CA ASN A 23 17.27 -10.82 -13.20
C ASN A 23 17.78 -9.78 -14.18
N ASP A 24 19.02 -9.33 -14.00
CA ASP A 24 19.72 -8.50 -14.97
C ASP A 24 20.27 -9.34 -16.14
N VAL A 25 20.57 -8.69 -17.26
CA VAL A 25 21.18 -9.32 -18.45
C VAL A 25 22.54 -9.97 -18.15
N SER A 26 23.22 -9.51 -17.10
CA SER A 26 24.44 -10.10 -16.55
C SER A 26 24.22 -11.37 -15.71
N GLY A 27 22.97 -11.82 -15.53
CA GLY A 27 22.61 -12.98 -14.71
C GLY A 27 22.52 -12.71 -13.21
N ARG A 28 22.71 -11.46 -12.77
CA ARG A 28 22.59 -11.08 -11.35
C ARG A 28 21.12 -10.94 -10.94
N LYS A 29 20.76 -11.59 -9.84
CA LYS A 29 19.41 -11.50 -9.26
C LYS A 29 19.36 -10.40 -8.20
N TYR A 30 18.36 -9.55 -8.28
CA TYR A 30 18.06 -8.52 -7.30
C TYR A 30 16.72 -8.80 -6.65
N SER A 31 16.66 -8.80 -5.33
CA SER A 31 15.42 -8.81 -4.57
C SER A 31 14.99 -7.37 -4.31
N VAL A 32 13.89 -6.96 -4.92
CA VAL A 32 13.26 -5.66 -4.65
C VAL A 32 12.11 -5.87 -3.67
N PRO A 33 12.20 -5.41 -2.42
CA PRO A 33 11.11 -5.54 -1.46
C PRO A 33 9.91 -4.68 -1.87
N SER A 34 8.72 -5.23 -1.73
CA SER A 34 7.43 -4.54 -1.86
C SER A 34 6.84 -4.33 -0.48
N PHE A 35 6.61 -3.07 -0.12
CA PHE A 35 6.02 -2.70 1.15
C PHE A 35 4.50 -2.58 1.02
N LEU A 36 3.79 -2.85 2.12
CA LEU A 36 2.37 -2.51 2.26
C LEU A 36 2.15 -1.01 2.14
N THR A 37 0.90 -0.64 1.84
CA THR A 37 0.50 0.75 1.72
C THR A 37 0.74 1.48 3.06
N SER A 38 1.47 2.60 3.01
CA SER A 38 1.72 3.48 4.15
C SER A 38 0.43 4.13 4.68
N ARG A 39 0.51 4.91 5.76
CA ARG A 39 -0.66 5.62 6.32
C ARG A 39 -1.40 6.44 5.27
N ARG A 40 -2.72 6.25 5.19
CA ARG A 40 -3.62 7.00 4.30
C ARG A 40 -4.85 7.47 5.05
N LEU A 41 -5.26 8.70 4.75
CA LEU A 41 -6.52 9.27 5.22
C LEU A 41 -7.50 9.23 4.06
N ASN A 42 -8.70 8.74 4.29
CA ASN A 42 -9.74 8.64 3.28
C ASN A 42 -11.02 9.35 3.79
N LEU A 43 -11.57 10.23 2.96
CA LEU A 43 -12.84 10.89 3.22
C LEU A 43 -13.83 10.43 2.15
N LYS A 44 -14.95 9.86 2.59
CA LYS A 44 -15.97 9.28 1.72
C LYS A 44 -17.29 10.02 1.87
N LEU A 45 -17.86 10.46 0.74
CA LEU A 45 -19.20 11.03 0.64
C LEU A 45 -20.09 10.04 -0.11
N VAL A 46 -21.25 9.71 0.46
CA VAL A 46 -22.21 8.80 -0.17
C VAL A 46 -23.60 9.40 -0.16
N ALA A 47 -24.17 9.62 -1.34
CA ALA A 47 -25.57 9.97 -1.53
C ALA A 47 -26.33 8.76 -2.12
N ARG A 48 -27.57 8.54 -1.68
CA ARG A 48 -28.51 7.57 -2.26
C ARG A 48 -29.78 8.34 -2.58
N PHE A 49 -30.34 8.09 -3.76
CA PHE A 49 -31.55 8.69 -4.32
C PHE A 49 -32.48 7.59 -4.80
#